data_AF-M1ZBQ0-F1
#
_entry.id   AF-M1ZBQ0-F1
#
_cell.length_a   1.000
_cell.length_b   1.000
_cell.length_c   1.000
_cell.angle_alpha   90.00
_cell.angle_beta   90.00
_cell.angle_gamma   90.00
#
_symmetry.space_group_name_H-M   'P 1'
#
loop_
_entity.id
_entity.type
_entity.pdbx_description
1 polymer ?
#
loop_
_entity_poly.entity_id
_entity_poly.type
_entity_poly.pdbx_seq_one_letter_code
_entity_poly.pdbx_strand_id
1 'polypeptide(L)'
;MDYPIVFIPGLFGSLGDDVIKGTGEFSFGLAERIYRPFIKILNAMGYMEGLNLFISYYDWKKPVLEAVDKYLFPDIEKVKSKTRKNKVILIGHSLGGLLGRAYLSYFSPSSVDKLIMIGTPNLGAVNAYYFWSGGKIPYSKVEDNIIYNGLKIGFMLYFSLFKNISHIEVLRSIFPVARDLLPSFGYGNYLFYEENGKRKEIAVERMLAKNIFLSELEEKYIDPSKILIIAGKDIFTNKEFLVDVKNKGKTKWKDGRPIKAYRTNYGDGTVTTFSALGNLNGQNILLEGNHTDILYKSKDYLSSVLEKPLSKDIRGEAVEKVHIIFAKNCDRINVITPLINEISSQRINIVDNRVEAIYLGNDNFWIMVAGDRDLEIQLDKSVIGEIFVKSIR
;
A
#
# COMPACT_ATOMS: atom_id res chain seq x y z
N MET A 1 23.50 2.11 15.77
CA MET A 1 23.86 1.31 14.57
C MET A 1 24.32 2.20 13.41
N ASP A 2 25.21 1.72 12.54
CA ASP A 2 25.75 2.48 11.38
C ASP A 2 25.63 1.72 10.04
N TYR A 3 24.45 1.14 9.79
CA TYR A 3 24.09 0.54 8.51
C TYR A 3 23.13 1.44 7.73
N PRO A 4 23.19 1.47 6.38
CA PRO A 4 22.25 2.21 5.58
C PRO A 4 20.84 1.61 5.70
N ILE A 5 19.83 2.48 5.58
CA ILE A 5 18.42 2.09 5.54
C ILE A 5 17.98 1.91 4.09
N VAL A 6 17.26 0.82 3.83
CA VAL A 6 16.44 0.65 2.63
C VAL A 6 14.98 0.67 3.05
N PHE A 7 14.27 1.74 2.67
CA PHE A 7 12.84 1.87 2.88
C PHE A 7 12.07 1.21 1.73
N ILE A 8 11.06 0.40 2.06
CA ILE A 8 10.23 -0.34 1.10
C ILE A 8 8.78 0.13 1.29
N PRO A 9 8.22 0.91 0.36
CA PRO A 9 6.87 1.44 0.49
C PRO A 9 5.80 0.35 0.34
N GLY A 10 4.56 0.68 0.69
CA GLY A 10 3.42 -0.23 0.56
C GLY A 10 2.85 -0.31 -0.86
N LEU A 11 1.73 -1.02 -0.99
CA LEU A 11 0.94 -1.06 -2.22
C LEU A 11 0.60 0.38 -2.69
N PHE A 12 0.79 0.66 -3.98
CA PHE A 12 0.68 1.99 -4.60
C PHE A 12 1.74 3.03 -4.18
N GLY A 13 2.70 2.65 -3.34
CA GLY A 13 3.78 3.55 -2.92
C GLY A 13 4.94 3.66 -3.89
N SER A 14 4.81 3.11 -5.10
CA SER A 14 5.79 3.24 -6.18
C SER A 14 5.07 3.55 -7.48
N LEU A 15 5.60 4.51 -8.23
CA LEU A 15 5.16 4.85 -9.57
C LEU A 15 6.38 4.95 -10.47
N GLY A 16 6.31 4.35 -11.66
CA GLY A 16 7.34 4.38 -12.69
C GLY A 16 6.91 3.51 -13.86
N ASP A 17 7.71 3.48 -14.92
CA ASP A 17 7.39 2.83 -16.20
C ASP A 17 7.09 1.33 -16.12
N ASP A 18 7.56 0.66 -15.06
CA ASP A 18 7.23 -0.74 -14.79
C ASP A 18 5.81 -0.89 -14.21
N VAL A 19 5.33 0.10 -13.46
CA VAL A 19 3.97 0.14 -12.90
C VAL A 19 2.99 0.67 -13.93
N ILE A 20 3.25 1.83 -14.52
CA ILE A 20 2.43 2.43 -15.57
C ILE A 20 3.38 2.97 -16.63
N LYS A 21 3.30 2.42 -17.85
CA LYS A 21 4.13 2.87 -18.97
C LYS A 21 3.88 4.36 -19.25
N GLY A 22 4.96 5.12 -19.46
CA GLY A 22 4.93 6.55 -19.71
C GLY A 22 5.05 7.43 -18.47
N THR A 23 5.26 6.83 -17.29
CA THR A 23 5.45 7.58 -16.02
C THR A 23 6.91 7.76 -15.62
N GLY A 24 7.85 7.19 -16.39
CA GLY A 24 9.28 7.46 -16.27
C GLY A 24 9.99 6.68 -15.16
N GLU A 25 11.04 7.28 -14.59
CA GLU A 25 11.79 6.69 -13.48
C GLU A 25 10.94 6.55 -12.22
N PHE A 26 11.33 5.62 -11.35
CA PHE A 26 10.59 5.36 -10.13
C PHE A 26 10.61 6.56 -9.16
N SER A 27 9.43 6.86 -8.61
CA SER A 27 9.22 7.80 -7.52
C SER A 27 8.06 7.33 -6.64
N PHE A 28 7.72 8.08 -5.59
CA PHE A 28 6.48 7.82 -4.86
C PHE A 28 5.22 8.17 -5.68
N GLY A 29 5.34 8.95 -6.76
CA GLY A 29 4.18 9.49 -7.48
C GLY A 29 3.23 10.22 -6.52
N LEU A 30 1.92 9.99 -6.64
CA LEU A 30 0.96 10.60 -5.70
C LEU A 30 1.07 10.09 -4.25
N ALA A 31 1.82 9.02 -3.99
CA ALA A 31 2.11 8.58 -2.63
C ALA A 31 3.18 9.44 -1.95
N GLU A 32 3.76 10.44 -2.64
CA GLU A 32 4.73 11.39 -2.09
C GLU A 32 4.20 12.01 -0.78
N ARG A 33 2.94 12.42 -0.75
CA ARG A 33 2.32 13.02 0.45
C ARG A 33 2.22 12.09 1.65
N ILE A 34 2.24 10.78 1.41
CA ILE A 34 2.20 9.76 2.46
C ILE A 34 3.63 9.42 2.91
N TYR A 35 4.55 9.20 1.97
CA TYR A 35 5.88 8.71 2.33
C TYR A 35 6.88 9.80 2.60
N ARG A 36 6.72 11.00 2.02
CA ARG A 36 7.69 12.07 2.22
C ARG A 36 7.80 12.53 3.65
N PRO A 37 6.70 12.73 4.42
CA PRO A 37 6.82 13.08 5.84
C PRO A 37 7.53 11.98 6.65
N PHE A 38 7.34 10.71 6.29
CA PHE A 38 8.05 9.60 6.93
C PHE A 38 9.55 9.63 6.64
N ILE A 39 9.95 9.90 5.39
CA ILE A 39 11.37 10.03 5.08
C ILE A 39 11.98 11.27 5.76
N LYS A 40 11.23 12.37 5.91
CA LYS A 40 11.68 13.51 6.72
C LYS A 40 11.98 13.10 8.17
N ILE A 41 11.21 12.16 8.75
CA ILE A 41 11.49 11.59 10.09
C ILE A 41 12.85 10.88 10.11
N LEU A 42 13.15 10.04 9.12
CA LEU A 42 14.45 9.40 9.01
C LEU A 42 15.57 10.43 8.77
N ASN A 43 15.30 11.47 7.99
CA ASN A 43 16.26 12.56 7.78
C ASN A 43 16.55 13.34 9.06
N ALA A 44 15.54 13.56 9.91
CA ALA A 44 15.73 14.16 11.23
C ALA A 44 16.54 13.28 12.20
N MET A 45 16.68 11.99 11.93
CA MET A 45 17.58 11.06 12.64
C MET A 45 19.00 11.04 12.05
N GLY A 46 19.30 11.90 11.07
CA GLY A 46 20.62 12.03 10.45
C GLY A 46 20.87 11.09 9.27
N TYR A 47 19.83 10.40 8.79
CA TYR A 47 19.91 9.70 7.52
C TYR A 47 19.76 10.68 6.35
N MET A 48 20.39 10.39 5.22
CA MET A 48 20.41 11.25 4.04
C MET A 48 20.17 10.40 2.80
N GLU A 49 19.15 10.79 2.04
CA GLU A 49 18.78 10.12 0.79
C GLU A 49 19.96 10.05 -0.18
N GLY A 50 20.18 8.87 -0.75
CA GLY A 50 21.27 8.61 -1.69
C GLY A 50 22.64 8.37 -1.03
N LEU A 51 22.81 8.64 0.26
CA LEU A 51 24.05 8.38 1.00
C LEU A 51 23.93 7.15 1.92
N ASN A 52 22.99 7.20 2.86
CA ASN A 52 22.75 6.12 3.83
C ASN A 52 21.24 5.86 4.05
N LEU A 53 20.38 6.51 3.27
CA LEU A 53 18.96 6.20 3.14
C LEU A 53 18.63 6.01 1.66
N PHE A 54 17.97 4.91 1.38
CA PHE A 54 17.58 4.51 0.04
C PHE A 54 16.14 4.05 0.04
N ILE A 55 15.47 4.22 -1.09
CA ILE A 55 14.10 3.78 -1.28
C ILE A 55 14.13 2.69 -2.35
N SER A 56 13.61 1.51 -2.04
CA SER A 56 13.46 0.42 -3.00
C SER A 56 12.03 0.46 -3.55
N TYR A 57 11.88 1.12 -4.68
CA TYR A 57 10.63 1.14 -5.44
C TYR A 57 10.47 -0.16 -6.23
N TYR A 58 9.23 -0.58 -6.44
CA TYR A 58 8.94 -1.84 -7.11
C TYR A 58 7.60 -1.79 -7.86
N ASP A 59 7.44 -2.72 -8.79
CA ASP A 59 6.12 -2.97 -9.38
C ASP A 59 5.24 -3.73 -8.38
N TRP A 60 4.45 -2.98 -7.63
CA TRP A 60 3.55 -3.49 -6.59
C TRP A 60 2.40 -4.34 -7.12
N LYS A 61 2.24 -4.50 -8.45
CA LYS A 61 1.26 -5.41 -9.04
C LYS A 61 1.72 -6.88 -9.00
N LYS A 62 3.03 -7.11 -8.97
CA LYS A 62 3.67 -8.43 -9.08
C LYS A 62 3.53 -9.26 -7.81
N PRO A 63 3.63 -10.61 -7.90
CA PRO A 63 3.77 -11.44 -6.72
C PRO A 63 4.96 -10.98 -5.86
N VAL A 64 4.87 -11.17 -4.55
CA VAL A 64 5.87 -10.67 -3.59
C VAL A 64 7.26 -11.21 -3.90
N LEU A 65 7.41 -12.52 -4.13
CA LEU A 65 8.72 -13.12 -4.43
C LEU A 65 9.33 -12.58 -5.72
N GLU A 66 8.53 -12.38 -6.75
CA GLU A 66 9.00 -11.78 -8.01
C GLU A 66 9.42 -10.33 -7.82
N ALA A 67 8.68 -9.56 -7.02
CA ALA A 67 9.04 -8.18 -6.69
C ALA A 67 10.34 -8.11 -5.87
N VAL A 68 10.56 -9.05 -4.95
CA VAL A 68 11.83 -9.13 -4.20
C VAL A 68 13.00 -9.43 -5.11
N ASP A 69 12.88 -10.46 -5.96
CA ASP A 69 13.94 -10.88 -6.87
C ASP A 69 14.29 -9.78 -7.87
N LYS A 70 13.27 -9.15 -8.48
CA LYS A 70 13.46 -8.16 -9.54
C LYS A 70 13.94 -6.80 -9.03
N TYR A 71 13.52 -6.37 -7.83
CA TYR A 71 13.76 -5.01 -7.33
C TYR A 71 14.57 -4.98 -6.03
N LEU A 72 14.02 -5.55 -4.96
CA LEU A 72 14.60 -5.40 -3.62
C LEU A 72 16.00 -6.01 -3.51
N PHE A 73 16.21 -7.21 -4.06
CA PHE A 73 17.50 -7.88 -4.02
C PHE A 73 18.59 -7.07 -4.76
N PRO A 74 18.41 -6.68 -6.04
CA PRO A 74 19.36 -5.82 -6.73
C PRO A 74 19.60 -4.48 -6.02
N ASP A 75 18.57 -3.86 -5.43
CA ASP A 75 18.71 -2.59 -4.72
C ASP A 75 19.56 -2.73 -3.46
N ILE A 76 19.37 -3.80 -2.68
CA ILE A 76 20.20 -4.08 -1.51
C ILE A 76 21.67 -4.31 -1.92
N GLU A 77 21.93 -5.05 -3.01
CA GLU A 77 23.29 -5.24 -3.51
C GLU A 77 23.94 -3.90 -3.94
N LYS A 78 23.20 -3.05 -4.67
CA LYS A 78 23.67 -1.70 -5.03
C LYS A 78 23.98 -0.85 -3.81
N VAL A 79 23.11 -0.88 -2.79
CA VAL A 79 23.31 -0.13 -1.55
C VAL A 79 24.55 -0.59 -0.82
N LYS A 80 24.72 -1.90 -0.61
CA LYS A 80 25.91 -2.47 0.04
C LYS A 80 27.20 -2.09 -0.70
N SER A 81 27.20 -2.18 -2.03
CA SER A 81 28.32 -1.77 -2.87
C SER A 81 28.63 -0.28 -2.71
N LYS A 82 27.62 0.59 -2.83
CA LYS A 82 27.76 2.05 -2.74
C LYS A 82 28.26 2.52 -1.38
N THR A 83 27.75 1.93 -0.30
CA THR A 83 28.10 2.33 1.08
C THR A 83 29.29 1.56 1.66
N ARG A 84 29.80 0.54 0.95
CA ARG A 84 30.82 -0.40 1.43
C ARG A 84 30.45 -1.07 2.76
N LYS A 85 29.15 -1.34 2.96
CA LYS A 85 28.62 -2.03 4.15
C LYS A 85 28.17 -3.42 3.74
N ASN A 86 28.39 -4.39 4.60
CA ASN A 86 27.98 -5.78 4.35
C ASN A 86 26.50 -6.04 4.70
N LYS A 87 25.86 -5.15 5.46
CA LYS A 87 24.46 -5.25 5.86
C LYS A 87 23.71 -3.93 5.65
N VAL A 88 22.38 -4.07 5.61
CA VAL A 88 21.42 -2.96 5.59
C VAL A 88 20.39 -3.13 6.70
N ILE A 89 19.70 -2.04 7.05
CA ILE A 89 18.45 -2.07 7.82
C ILE A 89 17.30 -1.94 6.83
N LEU A 90 16.33 -2.84 6.89
CA LEU A 90 15.12 -2.76 6.08
C LEU A 90 13.99 -2.15 6.90
N ILE A 91 13.29 -1.16 6.34
CA ILE A 91 12.05 -0.64 6.90
C ILE A 91 10.97 -0.81 5.86
N GLY A 92 10.04 -1.72 6.09
CA GLY A 92 8.95 -2.02 5.17
C GLY A 92 7.60 -1.61 5.75
N HIS A 93 6.83 -0.85 4.98
CA HIS A 93 5.46 -0.49 5.33
C HIS A 93 4.46 -1.35 4.55
N SER A 94 3.44 -1.89 5.24
CA SER A 94 2.37 -2.66 4.60
C SER A 94 2.93 -3.79 3.72
N LEU A 95 2.58 -3.84 2.44
CA LEU A 95 3.15 -4.77 1.45
C LEU A 95 4.69 -4.75 1.41
N GLY A 96 5.33 -3.60 1.57
CA GLY A 96 6.79 -3.50 1.57
C GLY A 96 7.45 -4.26 2.71
N GLY A 97 6.75 -4.43 3.84
CA GLY A 97 7.21 -5.29 4.92
C GLY A 97 7.13 -6.78 4.58
N LEU A 98 6.16 -7.20 3.76
CA LEU A 98 6.11 -8.58 3.25
C LEU A 98 7.27 -8.85 2.28
N LEU A 99 7.66 -7.87 1.46
CA LEU A 99 8.86 -7.97 0.62
C LEU A 99 10.11 -8.13 1.49
N GLY A 100 10.27 -7.31 2.52
CA GLY A 100 11.38 -7.44 3.48
C GLY A 100 11.40 -8.79 4.20
N ARG A 101 10.24 -9.30 4.63
CA ARG A 101 10.10 -10.63 5.25
C ARG A 101 10.49 -11.73 4.27
N ALA A 102 9.97 -11.68 3.05
CA ALA A 102 10.30 -12.65 2.00
C ALA A 102 11.79 -12.62 1.64
N TYR A 103 12.42 -11.44 1.60
CA TYR A 103 13.87 -11.32 1.41
C TYR A 103 14.64 -12.04 2.52
N LEU A 104 14.28 -11.83 3.79
CA LEU A 104 14.90 -12.54 4.91
C LEU A 104 14.73 -14.06 4.81
N SER A 105 13.55 -14.53 4.38
CA SER A 105 13.24 -15.96 4.37
C SER A 105 13.79 -16.73 3.16
N TYR A 106 13.90 -16.10 2.00
CA TYR A 106 14.20 -16.79 0.74
C TYR A 106 15.50 -16.36 0.04
N PHE A 107 16.07 -15.21 0.41
CA PHE A 107 17.20 -14.61 -0.31
C PHE A 107 18.45 -14.57 0.56
N SER A 108 18.88 -13.38 0.99
CA SER A 108 20.15 -13.18 1.68
C SER A 108 19.94 -12.63 3.10
N PRO A 109 19.49 -13.47 4.07
CA PRO A 109 19.26 -13.04 5.45
C PRO A 109 20.53 -12.50 6.14
N SER A 110 21.71 -12.91 5.71
CA SER A 110 22.99 -12.43 6.23
C SER A 110 23.27 -10.96 5.88
N SER A 111 22.66 -10.45 4.80
CA SER A 111 22.76 -9.06 4.34
C SER A 111 21.86 -8.09 5.10
N VAL A 112 21.04 -8.57 6.04
CA VAL A 112 20.14 -7.72 6.83
C VAL A 112 20.52 -7.77 8.30
N ASP A 113 20.71 -6.59 8.86
CA ASP A 113 20.95 -6.39 10.29
C ASP A 113 19.63 -6.42 11.06
N LYS A 114 18.66 -5.62 10.61
CA LYS A 114 17.31 -5.56 11.18
C LYS A 114 16.26 -5.33 10.09
N LEU A 115 15.11 -5.98 10.24
CA LEU A 115 13.89 -5.73 9.48
C LEU A 115 12.84 -5.11 10.40
N ILE A 116 12.40 -3.90 10.09
CA ILE A 116 11.33 -3.19 10.78
C ILE A 116 10.09 -3.23 9.89
N MET A 117 9.04 -3.90 10.36
CA MET A 117 7.77 -4.08 9.67
C MET A 117 6.72 -3.17 10.30
N ILE A 118 6.13 -2.27 9.52
CA ILE A 118 5.12 -1.31 9.99
C ILE A 118 3.80 -1.58 9.29
N GLY A 119 2.79 -2.03 10.03
CA GLY A 119 1.47 -2.39 9.48
C GLY A 119 1.49 -3.57 8.50
N THR A 120 2.53 -4.39 8.49
CA THR A 120 2.67 -5.49 7.52
C THR A 120 1.59 -6.55 7.72
N PRO A 121 0.81 -6.97 6.70
CA PRO A 121 -0.17 -8.05 6.83
C PRO A 121 0.53 -9.42 6.84
N ASN A 122 1.21 -9.75 7.94
CA ASN A 122 2.00 -10.99 8.08
C ASN A 122 1.17 -12.28 7.98
N LEU A 123 -0.15 -12.23 8.21
CA LEU A 123 -1.10 -13.32 7.94
C LEU A 123 -2.14 -12.95 6.88
N GLY A 124 -1.93 -11.86 6.15
CA GLY A 124 -2.85 -11.38 5.11
C GLY A 124 -3.94 -10.46 5.65
N ALA A 125 -4.74 -9.91 4.75
CA ALA A 125 -5.86 -9.03 5.08
C ALA A 125 -7.12 -9.54 4.39
N VAL A 126 -8.20 -9.75 5.16
CA VAL A 126 -9.45 -10.30 4.61
C VAL A 126 -10.01 -9.47 3.46
N ASN A 127 -9.76 -8.17 3.47
CA ASN A 127 -10.17 -7.25 2.41
C ASN A 127 -9.60 -7.62 1.03
N ALA A 128 -8.45 -8.29 0.95
CA ALA A 128 -7.92 -8.80 -0.32
C ALA A 128 -8.89 -9.77 -1.02
N TYR A 129 -9.75 -10.47 -0.26
CA TYR A 129 -10.78 -11.37 -0.81
C TYR A 129 -11.80 -10.65 -1.69
N TYR A 130 -12.19 -9.42 -1.37
CA TYR A 130 -13.12 -8.66 -2.22
C TYR A 130 -12.54 -8.40 -3.61
N PHE A 131 -11.26 -8.03 -3.64
CA PHE A 131 -10.59 -7.71 -4.88
C PHE A 131 -10.30 -8.99 -5.67
N TRP A 132 -9.65 -9.98 -5.06
CA TRP A 132 -9.28 -11.23 -5.72
C TRP A 132 -10.49 -12.04 -6.20
N SER A 133 -11.52 -12.17 -5.36
CA SER A 133 -12.67 -13.05 -5.66
C SER A 133 -13.77 -12.33 -6.42
N GLY A 134 -13.89 -11.02 -6.28
CA GLY A 134 -15.00 -10.23 -6.81
C GLY A 134 -14.65 -9.18 -7.84
N GLY A 135 -13.38 -8.76 -7.90
CA GLY A 135 -12.98 -7.54 -8.60
C GLY A 135 -13.65 -6.31 -7.99
N LYS A 136 -13.93 -6.35 -6.69
CA LYS A 136 -14.59 -5.26 -5.96
C LYS A 136 -13.66 -4.69 -4.92
N ILE A 137 -13.84 -3.41 -4.63
CA ILE A 137 -13.22 -2.78 -3.48
C ILE A 137 -14.12 -3.07 -2.25
N PRO A 138 -13.58 -3.51 -1.10
CA PRO A 138 -14.35 -3.98 0.07
C PRO A 138 -15.32 -2.99 0.72
N TYR A 139 -15.39 -1.76 0.25
CA TYR A 139 -15.78 -0.62 1.09
C TYR A 139 -16.76 0.30 0.34
N SER A 140 -18.05 0.14 0.61
CA SER A 140 -19.13 0.97 0.05
C SER A 140 -19.44 2.22 0.90
N LYS A 141 -18.92 2.32 2.13
CA LYS A 141 -19.12 3.47 3.02
C LYS A 141 -17.77 4.07 3.43
N VAL A 142 -17.68 5.39 3.30
CA VAL A 142 -16.53 6.23 3.62
C VAL A 142 -16.46 6.34 5.14
N GLU A 143 -15.34 5.91 5.71
CA GLU A 143 -14.84 6.38 7.01
C GLU A 143 -13.49 7.04 6.72
N ASP A 144 -13.16 8.09 7.48
CA ASP A 144 -12.10 9.11 7.24
C ASP A 144 -10.65 8.56 7.27
N ASN A 145 -10.36 7.50 6.52
CA ASN A 145 -9.06 6.82 6.51
C ASN A 145 -8.29 7.14 5.21
N ILE A 146 -7.13 7.79 5.34
CA ILE A 146 -6.29 8.25 4.23
C ILE A 146 -5.78 7.12 3.36
N ILE A 147 -5.47 5.94 3.93
CA ILE A 147 -5.09 4.76 3.13
C ILE A 147 -6.29 4.17 2.42
N TYR A 148 -7.48 4.20 3.04
CA TYR A 148 -8.71 3.82 2.32
C TYR A 148 -8.89 4.70 1.09
N ASN A 149 -8.64 5.99 1.22
CA ASN A 149 -8.65 6.92 0.11
C ASN A 149 -7.53 6.56 -0.89
N GLY A 150 -6.27 6.44 -0.48
CA GLY A 150 -5.14 6.09 -1.35
C GLY A 150 -5.29 4.76 -2.12
N LEU A 151 -5.73 3.69 -1.44
CA LEU A 151 -6.05 2.39 -2.06
C LEU A 151 -7.24 2.52 -3.01
N LYS A 152 -8.33 3.18 -2.59
CA LYS A 152 -9.50 3.45 -3.43
C LYS A 152 -9.12 4.28 -4.64
N ILE A 153 -8.20 5.23 -4.50
CA ILE A 153 -7.66 6.11 -5.54
C ILE A 153 -6.82 5.29 -6.52
N GLY A 154 -5.89 4.46 -6.06
CA GLY A 154 -5.07 3.59 -6.91
C GLY A 154 -5.91 2.54 -7.65
N PHE A 155 -6.89 1.94 -6.97
CA PHE A 155 -7.83 1.01 -7.62
C PHE A 155 -8.80 1.73 -8.56
N MET A 156 -9.28 2.93 -8.21
CA MET A 156 -10.12 3.73 -9.10
C MET A 156 -9.37 4.23 -10.32
N LEU A 157 -8.13 4.67 -10.15
CA LEU A 157 -7.21 4.97 -11.24
C LEU A 157 -7.17 3.77 -12.16
N TYR A 158 -6.90 2.59 -11.62
CA TYR A 158 -6.81 1.40 -12.43
C TYR A 158 -8.14 1.07 -13.12
N PHE A 159 -9.26 1.02 -12.40
CA PHE A 159 -10.57 0.80 -13.01
C PHE A 159 -10.94 1.88 -14.02
N SER A 160 -10.43 3.11 -13.88
CA SER A 160 -10.67 4.21 -14.83
C SER A 160 -9.80 4.10 -16.09
N LEU A 161 -8.53 3.73 -15.95
CA LEU A 161 -7.59 3.49 -17.05
C LEU A 161 -7.97 2.23 -17.84
N PHE A 162 -8.48 1.23 -17.12
CA PHE A 162 -8.85 -0.07 -17.66
C PHE A 162 -10.36 -0.34 -17.57
N LYS A 163 -11.19 0.70 -17.81
CA LYS A 163 -12.68 0.74 -17.76
C LYS A 163 -13.38 -0.47 -18.41
N ASN A 164 -12.69 -1.23 -19.26
CA ASN A 164 -13.22 -2.38 -20.00
C ASN A 164 -12.80 -3.76 -19.47
N ILE A 165 -12.16 -3.87 -18.30
CA ILE A 165 -11.89 -5.19 -17.72
C ILE A 165 -13.17 -5.72 -17.03
N SER A 166 -14.07 -6.28 -17.83
CA SER A 166 -15.25 -7.03 -17.36
C SER A 166 -14.87 -8.41 -16.79
N HIS A 167 -13.66 -8.90 -17.11
CA HIS A 167 -13.17 -10.22 -16.76
C HIS A 167 -12.27 -10.20 -15.53
N ILE A 168 -12.76 -10.79 -14.43
CA ILE A 168 -12.00 -10.98 -13.18
C ILE A 168 -10.65 -11.68 -13.39
N GLU A 169 -10.54 -12.53 -14.41
CA GLU A 169 -9.31 -13.25 -14.76
C GLU A 169 -8.21 -12.30 -15.23
N VAL A 170 -8.56 -11.28 -16.03
CA VAL A 170 -7.63 -10.24 -16.45
C VAL A 170 -7.18 -9.39 -15.26
N LEU A 171 -8.10 -9.06 -14.32
CA LEU A 171 -7.71 -8.37 -13.07
C LEU A 171 -6.69 -9.18 -12.26
N ARG A 172 -6.90 -10.50 -12.12
CA ARG A 172 -5.96 -11.38 -11.41
C ARG A 172 -4.63 -11.52 -12.14
N SER A 173 -4.64 -11.51 -13.47
CA SER A 173 -3.41 -11.54 -14.28
C SER A 173 -2.62 -10.25 -14.16
N ILE A 174 -3.28 -9.10 -14.00
CA ILE A 174 -2.62 -7.81 -13.89
C ILE A 174 -2.17 -7.54 -12.45
N PHE A 175 -2.93 -8.00 -11.45
CA PHE A 175 -2.60 -7.86 -10.02
C PHE A 175 -2.52 -9.21 -9.30
N PRO A 176 -1.57 -10.07 -9.68
CA PRO A 176 -1.35 -11.31 -8.96
C PRO A 176 -1.02 -11.10 -7.47
N VAL A 177 -0.44 -9.94 -7.11
CA VAL A 177 -0.17 -9.55 -5.70
C VAL A 177 -1.38 -9.67 -4.78
N ALA A 178 -2.60 -9.48 -5.32
CA ALA A 178 -3.80 -9.53 -4.50
C ALA A 178 -4.02 -10.92 -3.89
N ARG A 179 -3.47 -11.97 -4.51
CA ARG A 179 -3.44 -13.32 -3.96
C ARG A 179 -2.51 -13.42 -2.76
N ASP A 180 -1.34 -12.78 -2.82
CA ASP A 180 -0.32 -12.79 -1.78
C ASP A 180 -0.72 -11.96 -0.54
N LEU A 181 -1.77 -11.15 -0.67
CA LEU A 181 -2.40 -10.40 0.42
C LEU A 181 -3.60 -11.11 1.05
N LEU A 182 -4.09 -12.22 0.47
CA LEU A 182 -5.19 -13.00 1.05
C LEU A 182 -4.79 -13.56 2.43
N PRO A 183 -5.74 -13.83 3.33
CA PRO A 183 -5.46 -14.54 4.56
C PRO A 183 -4.73 -15.87 4.30
N SER A 184 -3.68 -16.11 5.07
CA SER A 184 -2.92 -17.37 5.05
C SER A 184 -3.57 -18.44 5.93
N PHE A 185 -3.00 -19.64 5.97
CA PHE A 185 -3.52 -20.71 6.81
C PHE A 185 -3.43 -20.36 8.31
N GLY A 186 -2.35 -19.72 8.76
CA GLY A 186 -2.25 -19.27 10.15
C GLY A 186 -3.14 -18.08 10.52
N TYR A 187 -3.75 -17.40 9.54
CA TYR A 187 -4.84 -16.46 9.84
C TYR A 187 -6.08 -17.18 10.41
N GLY A 188 -6.33 -18.41 9.92
CA GLY A 188 -7.53 -19.18 10.20
C GLY A 188 -8.73 -18.82 9.31
N ASN A 189 -9.87 -19.42 9.63
CA ASN A 189 -11.08 -19.28 8.84
C ASN A 189 -11.67 -17.87 8.96
N TYR A 190 -11.78 -17.18 7.82
CA TYR A 190 -12.29 -15.81 7.78
C TYR A 190 -13.59 -15.66 6.98
N LEU A 191 -14.07 -16.74 6.35
CA LEU A 191 -15.35 -16.80 5.68
C LEU A 191 -16.27 -17.79 6.40
N PHE A 192 -17.53 -17.41 6.58
CA PHE A 192 -18.54 -18.31 7.11
C PHE A 192 -19.91 -18.02 6.48
N TYR A 193 -20.80 -19.00 6.54
CA TYR A 193 -22.19 -18.86 6.12
C TYR A 193 -23.12 -19.38 7.21
N GLU A 194 -24.39 -19.03 7.11
CA GLU A 194 -25.43 -19.51 8.01
C GLU A 194 -26.28 -20.58 7.31
N GLU A 195 -26.46 -21.72 7.97
CA GLU A 195 -27.37 -22.78 7.52
C GLU A 195 -28.19 -23.26 8.73
N ASN A 196 -29.52 -23.22 8.60
CA ASN A 196 -30.46 -23.58 9.68
C ASN A 196 -30.17 -22.85 11.01
N GLY A 197 -29.83 -21.56 10.94
CA GLY A 197 -29.50 -20.73 12.10
C GLY A 197 -28.15 -21.00 12.74
N LYS A 198 -27.30 -21.86 12.16
CA LYS A 198 -25.96 -22.19 12.66
C LYS A 198 -24.87 -21.59 11.78
N ARG A 199 -23.85 -21.00 12.40
CA ARG A 199 -22.61 -20.57 11.73
C ARG A 199 -21.82 -21.78 11.27
N LYS A 200 -21.47 -21.82 9.98
CA LYS A 200 -20.59 -22.81 9.37
C LYS A 200 -19.39 -22.10 8.75
N GLU A 201 -18.20 -22.45 9.22
CA GLU A 201 -16.96 -21.88 8.71
C GLU A 201 -16.54 -22.55 7.40
N ILE A 202 -15.91 -21.76 6.53
CA ILE A 202 -15.25 -22.25 5.33
C ILE A 202 -13.75 -22.35 5.67
N ALA A 203 -13.25 -23.58 5.69
CA ALA A 203 -11.85 -23.87 5.96
C ALA A 203 -10.95 -23.18 4.94
N VAL A 204 -10.00 -22.34 5.40
CA VAL A 204 -9.12 -21.56 4.53
C VAL A 204 -8.28 -22.44 3.59
N GLU A 205 -7.91 -23.64 4.02
CA GLU A 205 -7.17 -24.63 3.25
C GLU A 205 -7.99 -25.22 2.09
N ARG A 206 -9.31 -25.24 2.24
CA ARG A 206 -10.27 -25.75 1.25
C ARG A 206 -10.76 -24.67 0.28
N MET A 207 -10.45 -23.40 0.54
CA MET A 207 -10.83 -22.31 -0.34
C MET A 207 -10.08 -22.38 -1.69
N LEU A 208 -10.72 -21.91 -2.75
CA LEU A 208 -10.10 -21.70 -4.05
C LEU A 208 -9.21 -20.46 -4.04
N ALA A 209 -9.66 -19.39 -3.38
CA ALA A 209 -8.89 -18.18 -3.09
C ALA A 209 -7.93 -18.40 -1.91
N LYS A 210 -6.91 -19.24 -2.10
CA LYS A 210 -5.89 -19.56 -1.10
C LYS A 210 -4.60 -18.75 -1.30
N ASN A 211 -4.01 -18.27 -0.19
CA ASN A 211 -2.68 -17.67 -0.16
C ASN A 211 -1.61 -18.73 0.11
N ILE A 212 -1.11 -19.38 -0.95
CA ILE A 212 -0.04 -20.37 -0.79
C ILE A 212 1.26 -19.69 -0.37
N PHE A 213 1.61 -18.57 -1.01
CA PHE A 213 2.83 -17.83 -0.73
C PHE A 213 2.98 -17.51 0.77
N LEU A 214 1.97 -16.88 1.37
CA LEU A 214 2.08 -16.46 2.76
C LEU A 214 2.03 -17.64 3.72
N SER A 215 1.26 -18.68 3.39
CA SER A 215 1.23 -19.91 4.20
C SER A 215 2.58 -20.63 4.20
N GLU A 216 3.27 -20.69 3.05
CA GLU A 216 4.64 -21.23 2.97
C GLU A 216 5.67 -20.31 3.67
N LEU A 217 5.48 -18.99 3.61
CA LEU A 217 6.33 -18.02 4.30
C LEU A 217 6.21 -18.11 5.83
N GLU A 218 5.08 -18.59 6.37
CA GLU A 218 4.92 -18.86 7.81
C GLU A 218 5.76 -20.05 8.30
N GLU A 219 6.01 -21.03 7.43
CA GLU A 219 6.85 -22.19 7.75
C GLU A 219 8.35 -21.86 7.79
N LYS A 220 8.73 -20.66 7.32
CA LYS A 220 10.13 -20.22 7.29
C LYS A 220 10.54 -19.61 8.62
N TYR A 221 11.57 -20.18 9.22
CA TYR A 221 12.20 -19.61 10.41
C TYR A 221 12.80 -18.24 10.09
N ILE A 222 12.48 -17.26 10.94
CA ILE A 222 13.14 -15.95 10.98
C ILE A 222 13.64 -15.76 12.40
N ASP A 223 14.91 -15.39 12.54
CA ASP A 223 15.50 -15.03 13.83
C ASP A 223 14.72 -13.86 14.46
N PRO A 224 14.03 -14.06 15.60
CA PRO A 224 13.23 -13.01 16.23
C PRO A 224 14.04 -11.77 16.63
N SER A 225 15.36 -11.91 16.84
CA SER A 225 16.24 -10.78 17.19
C SER A 225 16.45 -9.80 16.02
N LYS A 226 16.25 -10.26 14.78
CA LYS A 226 16.39 -9.46 13.57
C LYS A 226 15.14 -8.65 13.22
N ILE A 227 14.02 -8.89 13.88
CA ILE A 227 12.73 -8.30 13.49
C ILE A 227 12.16 -7.38 14.57
N LEU A 228 11.61 -6.26 14.11
CA LEU A 228 10.74 -5.39 14.89
C LEU A 228 9.41 -5.26 14.16
N ILE A 229 8.31 -5.44 14.88
CA ILE A 229 6.96 -5.36 14.33
C ILE A 229 6.23 -4.20 14.98
N ILE A 230 5.79 -3.24 14.18
CA ILE A 230 4.95 -2.12 14.61
C ILE A 230 3.57 -2.36 14.02
N ALA A 231 2.60 -2.66 14.89
CA ALA A 231 1.22 -2.95 14.50
C ALA A 231 0.29 -1.87 15.02
N GLY A 232 -0.75 -1.53 14.24
CA GLY A 232 -1.79 -0.62 14.70
C GLY A 232 -2.85 -1.30 15.54
N LYS A 233 -3.51 -0.51 16.38
CA LYS A 233 -4.65 -0.89 17.21
C LYS A 233 -5.65 0.28 17.32
N ASP A 234 -6.80 -0.02 17.92
CA ASP A 234 -7.88 0.92 18.23
C ASP A 234 -8.59 1.53 17.00
N ILE A 235 -8.43 0.91 15.82
CA ILE A 235 -9.18 1.25 14.61
C ILE A 235 -10.00 0.03 14.15
N PHE A 236 -11.29 0.26 13.88
CA PHE A 236 -12.18 -0.79 13.39
C PHE A 236 -11.69 -1.37 12.06
N THR A 237 -11.41 -2.67 12.07
CA THR A 237 -10.80 -3.40 10.95
C THR A 237 -11.62 -4.64 10.63
N ASN A 238 -11.94 -4.86 9.36
CA ASN A 238 -12.63 -6.09 8.93
C ASN A 238 -11.78 -7.31 9.31
N LYS A 239 -12.42 -8.30 9.95
CA LYS A 239 -11.79 -9.53 10.44
C LYS A 239 -12.37 -10.78 9.77
N GLU A 240 -13.68 -10.81 9.52
CA GLU A 240 -14.36 -11.99 8.97
C GLU A 240 -15.55 -11.54 8.11
N PHE A 241 -15.98 -12.40 7.17
CA PHE A 241 -17.15 -12.15 6.33
C PHE A 241 -18.19 -13.25 6.44
N LEU A 242 -19.43 -12.83 6.64
CA LEU A 242 -20.59 -13.66 6.31
C LEU A 242 -20.74 -13.65 4.78
N VAL A 243 -20.79 -14.84 4.18
CA VAL A 243 -20.88 -15.02 2.74
C VAL A 243 -22.16 -15.74 2.32
N ASP A 244 -22.69 -15.34 1.18
CA ASP A 244 -23.69 -16.09 0.44
C ASP A 244 -22.99 -17.15 -0.43
N VAL A 245 -23.21 -18.42 -0.10
CA VAL A 245 -22.66 -19.58 -0.82
C VAL A 245 -23.61 -20.15 -1.88
N LYS A 246 -24.85 -19.67 -1.97
CA LYS A 246 -25.85 -20.13 -2.94
C LYS A 246 -25.66 -19.44 -4.29
N ASN A 247 -25.38 -18.14 -4.26
CA ASN A 247 -25.18 -17.33 -5.47
C ASN A 247 -23.71 -17.21 -5.87
N LYS A 248 -23.05 -18.35 -6.09
CA LYS A 248 -21.68 -18.39 -6.61
C LYS A 248 -21.70 -18.05 -8.10
N GLY A 249 -21.02 -16.97 -8.50
CA GLY A 249 -20.86 -16.66 -9.91
C GLY A 249 -19.98 -17.70 -10.60
N LYS A 250 -20.10 -17.86 -11.93
CA LYS A 250 -19.27 -18.78 -12.71
C LYS A 250 -17.76 -18.55 -12.48
N THR A 251 -17.35 -17.28 -12.32
CA THR A 251 -15.95 -16.87 -12.16
C THR A 251 -15.66 -16.08 -10.87
N LYS A 252 -16.67 -15.40 -10.32
CA LYS A 252 -16.56 -14.55 -9.12
C LYS A 252 -17.13 -15.25 -7.88
N TRP A 253 -16.55 -14.97 -6.72
CA TRP A 253 -17.06 -15.41 -5.41
C TRP A 253 -17.21 -16.93 -5.28
N LYS A 254 -16.25 -17.70 -5.82
CA LYS A 254 -16.34 -19.17 -5.79
C LYS A 254 -16.36 -19.75 -4.37
N ASP A 255 -15.74 -19.06 -3.42
CA ASP A 255 -15.78 -19.39 -1.99
C ASP A 255 -16.91 -18.69 -1.22
N GLY A 256 -17.79 -17.96 -1.91
CA GLY A 256 -18.95 -17.26 -1.35
C GLY A 256 -18.86 -15.74 -1.49
N ARG A 257 -19.99 -15.08 -1.75
CA ARG A 257 -20.04 -13.62 -1.91
C ARG A 257 -20.22 -12.94 -0.56
N PRO A 258 -19.32 -12.04 -0.11
CA PRO A 258 -19.51 -11.31 1.13
C PRO A 258 -20.84 -10.53 1.12
N ILE A 259 -21.63 -10.70 2.17
CA ILE A 259 -22.88 -9.98 2.40
C ILE A 259 -22.83 -9.12 3.67
N LYS A 260 -21.97 -9.47 4.63
CA LYS A 260 -21.74 -8.67 5.84
C LYS A 260 -20.29 -8.84 6.33
N ALA A 261 -19.72 -7.74 6.81
CA ALA A 261 -18.40 -7.71 7.43
C ALA A 261 -18.51 -7.67 8.95
N TYR A 262 -17.70 -8.49 9.61
CA TYR A 262 -17.51 -8.48 11.05
C TYR A 262 -16.14 -7.85 11.32
N ARG A 263 -16.13 -6.85 12.20
CA ARG A 263 -14.95 -6.02 12.49
C ARG A 263 -14.41 -6.30 13.89
N THR A 264 -13.13 -6.07 14.08
CA THR A 264 -12.45 -5.96 15.37
C THR A 264 -11.98 -4.52 15.57
N ASN A 265 -11.90 -4.04 16.81
CA ASN A 265 -11.22 -2.77 17.14
C ASN A 265 -9.70 -2.96 17.31
N TYR A 266 -9.19 -4.19 17.24
CA TYR A 266 -7.76 -4.49 17.23
C TYR A 266 -7.23 -4.54 15.80
N GLY A 267 -6.95 -3.36 15.24
CA GLY A 267 -6.27 -3.19 13.96
C GLY A 267 -6.08 -1.74 13.59
N ASP A 268 -5.67 -1.49 12.35
CA ASP A 268 -5.32 -0.17 11.81
C ASP A 268 -6.28 0.32 10.70
N GLY A 269 -7.43 -0.34 10.57
CA GLY A 269 -8.44 -0.10 9.54
C GLY A 269 -8.23 -0.94 8.27
N THR A 270 -7.05 -1.51 8.07
CA THR A 270 -6.71 -2.38 6.92
C THR A 270 -6.30 -3.78 7.36
N VAL A 271 -5.39 -3.85 8.33
CA VAL A 271 -4.77 -5.07 8.86
C VAL A 271 -5.11 -5.18 10.34
N THR A 272 -5.62 -6.35 10.74
CA THR A 272 -5.87 -6.65 12.16
C THR A 272 -4.54 -6.75 12.90
N THR A 273 -4.47 -6.32 14.17
CA THR A 273 -3.24 -6.43 14.98
C THR A 273 -2.72 -7.87 15.01
N PHE A 274 -3.61 -8.86 15.11
CA PHE A 274 -3.27 -10.29 15.04
C PHE A 274 -2.49 -10.65 13.77
N SER A 275 -3.02 -10.30 12.59
CA SER A 275 -2.33 -10.50 11.31
C SER A 275 -1.02 -9.73 11.22
N ALA A 276 -0.94 -8.53 11.79
CA ALA A 276 0.29 -7.75 11.77
C ALA A 276 1.43 -8.40 12.58
N LEU A 277 1.11 -8.98 13.74
CA LEU A 277 2.07 -9.69 14.58
C LEU A 277 2.50 -11.04 13.98
N GLY A 278 1.56 -11.75 13.35
CA GLY A 278 1.81 -12.93 12.52
C GLY A 278 2.62 -14.07 13.15
N ASN A 279 2.54 -14.23 14.47
CA ASN A 279 3.24 -15.28 15.22
C ASN A 279 4.77 -15.32 15.04
N LEU A 280 5.39 -14.22 14.61
CA LEU A 280 6.82 -14.16 14.33
C LEU A 280 7.70 -14.05 15.59
N ASN A 281 7.10 -13.93 16.78
CA ASN A 281 7.77 -13.85 18.10
C ASN A 281 8.85 -12.77 18.24
N GLY A 282 8.94 -11.83 17.29
CA GLY A 282 9.83 -10.67 17.35
C GLY A 282 9.41 -9.63 18.37
N GLN A 283 10.31 -8.67 18.62
CA GLN A 283 9.94 -7.46 19.37
C GLN A 283 8.75 -6.80 18.67
N ASN A 284 7.73 -6.43 19.43
CA ASN A 284 6.54 -5.80 18.88
C ASN A 284 6.14 -4.53 19.65
N ILE A 285 5.54 -3.60 18.91
CA ILE A 285 5.03 -2.32 19.40
C ILE A 285 3.61 -2.15 18.86
N LEU A 286 2.68 -1.80 19.74
CA LEU A 286 1.31 -1.52 19.37
C LEU A 286 1.06 -0.01 19.42
N LEU A 287 0.64 0.57 18.31
CA LEU A 287 0.35 2.00 18.19
C LEU A 287 -1.13 2.22 17.92
N GLU A 288 -1.73 3.16 18.64
CA GLU A 288 -3.05 3.66 18.26
C GLU A 288 -2.94 4.48 16.98
N GLY A 289 -3.75 4.17 15.97
CA GLY A 289 -3.79 4.93 14.72
C GLY A 289 -4.15 4.07 13.52
N ASN A 290 -4.52 4.74 12.43
CA ASN A 290 -4.80 4.06 11.18
C ASN A 290 -3.50 3.58 10.50
N HIS A 291 -3.66 2.81 9.41
CA HIS A 291 -2.56 2.19 8.70
C HIS A 291 -1.46 3.17 8.21
N THR A 292 -1.79 4.45 7.95
CA THR A 292 -0.80 5.51 7.68
C THR A 292 -0.26 6.13 8.96
N ASP A 293 -1.11 6.44 9.93
CA ASP A 293 -0.71 7.19 11.13
C ASP A 293 0.38 6.47 11.91
N ILE A 294 0.31 5.14 11.96
CA ILE A 294 1.31 4.30 12.63
C ILE A 294 2.71 4.45 12.02
N LEU A 295 2.81 4.83 10.74
CA LEU A 295 4.08 5.14 10.08
C LEU A 295 4.74 6.34 10.76
N TYR A 296 4.00 7.42 10.98
CA TYR A 296 4.53 8.64 11.60
C TYR A 296 4.68 8.52 13.13
N LYS A 297 3.70 7.88 13.79
CA LYS A 297 3.71 7.65 15.24
C LYS A 297 4.84 6.69 15.67
N SER A 298 5.43 5.95 14.73
CA SER A 298 6.59 5.09 15.02
C SER A 298 7.89 5.86 15.29
N LYS A 299 7.94 7.19 15.10
CA LYS A 299 9.18 7.98 15.13
C LYS A 299 10.04 7.78 16.38
N ASP A 300 9.44 7.75 17.57
CA ASP A 300 10.20 7.66 18.83
C ASP A 300 10.78 6.25 19.02
N TYR A 301 10.03 5.24 18.60
CA TYR A 301 10.47 3.85 18.61
C TYR A 301 11.57 3.59 17.58
N LEU A 302 11.45 4.16 16.38
CA LEU A 302 12.50 4.12 15.37
C LEU A 302 13.76 4.81 15.88
N SER A 303 13.64 5.98 16.52
CA SER A 303 14.77 6.68 17.12
C SER A 303 15.52 5.81 18.13
N SER A 304 14.78 5.13 19.01
CA SER A 304 15.34 4.22 20.01
C SER A 304 16.02 3.01 19.36
N VAL A 305 15.36 2.34 18.41
CA VAL A 305 15.86 1.09 17.80
C VAL A 305 17.03 1.33 16.85
N LEU A 306 17.07 2.49 16.19
CA LEU A 306 18.17 2.89 15.33
C LEU A 306 19.34 3.50 16.12
N GLU A 307 19.13 3.83 17.40
CA GLU A 307 20.06 4.55 18.27
C GLU A 307 20.43 5.92 17.68
N LYS A 308 19.43 6.62 17.13
CA LYS A 308 19.59 7.92 16.47
C LYS A 308 18.54 8.90 16.99
N PRO A 309 18.91 9.89 17.82
CA PRO A 309 17.97 10.85 18.37
C PRO A 309 17.37 11.72 17.26
N LEU A 310 16.11 12.14 17.42
CA LEU A 310 15.47 13.12 16.55
C LEU A 310 16.10 14.50 16.75
N SER A 311 16.71 15.05 15.71
CA SER A 311 17.30 16.41 15.75
C SER A 311 16.25 17.53 15.73
N LYS A 312 15.03 17.24 15.30
CA LYS A 312 13.88 18.17 15.25
C LYS A 312 12.59 17.40 15.49
N ASP A 313 11.63 18.01 16.19
CA ASP A 313 10.29 17.44 16.31
C ASP A 313 9.54 17.64 14.98
N ILE A 314 9.24 16.54 14.31
CA ILE A 314 8.37 16.53 13.13
C ILE A 314 6.96 16.24 13.62
N ARG A 315 6.10 17.27 13.55
CA ARG A 315 4.67 17.13 13.77
C ARG A 315 4.03 16.57 12.49
N GLY A 316 3.11 15.63 12.64
CA GLY A 316 2.26 15.22 11.52
C GLY A 316 1.42 16.42 11.07
N GLU A 317 1.43 16.71 9.77
CA GLU A 317 0.53 17.71 9.20
C GLU A 317 -0.90 17.13 9.20
N ALA A 318 -1.88 17.98 9.49
CA ALA A 318 -3.28 17.58 9.41
C ALA A 318 -3.60 17.16 7.97
N VAL A 319 -4.39 16.10 7.83
CA VAL A 319 -4.73 15.56 6.52
C VAL A 319 -5.70 16.52 5.84
N GLU A 320 -5.24 17.13 4.75
CA GLU A 320 -6.06 17.97 3.89
C GLU A 320 -7.00 17.11 3.04
N LYS A 321 -8.19 17.64 2.73
CA LYS A 321 -9.10 17.03 1.75
C LYS A 321 -8.40 16.92 0.39
N VAL A 322 -8.65 15.84 -0.35
CA VAL A 322 -8.00 15.60 -1.65
C VAL A 322 -9.04 15.46 -2.77
N HIS A 323 -8.82 16.21 -3.84
CA HIS A 323 -9.54 16.12 -5.10
C HIS A 323 -8.68 15.41 -6.13
N ILE A 324 -9.25 14.40 -6.79
CA ILE A 324 -8.56 13.70 -7.87
C ILE A 324 -9.30 13.89 -9.17
N ILE A 325 -8.53 14.25 -10.17
CA ILE A 325 -9.01 14.56 -11.51
C ILE A 325 -8.29 13.59 -12.45
N PHE A 326 -9.09 12.84 -13.19
CA PHE A 326 -8.64 12.07 -14.33
C PHE A 326 -9.11 12.78 -15.57
N ALA A 327 -8.18 13.17 -16.41
CA ALA A 327 -8.48 13.79 -17.67
C ALA A 327 -7.92 12.91 -18.79
N LYS A 328 -8.74 12.62 -19.79
CA LYS A 328 -8.39 11.75 -20.91
C LYS A 328 -8.54 12.47 -22.23
N ASN A 329 -7.58 12.26 -23.13
CA ASN A 329 -7.54 12.91 -24.44
C ASN A 329 -7.71 14.44 -24.31
N CYS A 330 -6.99 15.04 -23.37
CA CYS A 330 -7.07 16.46 -23.07
C CYS A 330 -5.78 17.17 -23.46
N ASP A 331 -5.78 17.94 -24.54
CA ASP A 331 -4.62 18.75 -24.97
C ASP A 331 -4.16 19.76 -23.91
N ARG A 332 -5.11 20.28 -23.13
CA ARG A 332 -4.86 21.25 -22.06
C ARG A 332 -5.91 21.13 -20.96
N ILE A 333 -5.48 21.32 -19.71
CA ILE A 333 -6.32 21.33 -18.52
C ILE A 333 -5.82 22.45 -17.60
N ASN A 334 -6.71 23.36 -17.24
CA ASN A 334 -6.46 24.34 -16.18
C ASN A 334 -7.02 23.82 -14.86
N VAL A 335 -6.25 23.98 -13.79
CA VAL A 335 -6.68 23.70 -12.42
C VAL A 335 -6.55 25.01 -11.65
N ILE A 336 -7.70 25.61 -11.31
CA ILE A 336 -7.70 26.86 -10.55
C ILE A 336 -7.46 26.55 -9.09
N THR A 337 -6.35 27.08 -8.57
CA THR A 337 -6.06 27.21 -7.15
C THR A 337 -5.69 28.68 -6.90
N PRO A 338 -5.36 29.13 -5.66
CA PRO A 338 -4.77 30.44 -5.43
C PRO A 338 -3.60 30.81 -6.36
N LEU A 339 -2.94 29.83 -6.98
CA LEU A 339 -2.09 30.00 -8.15
C LEU A 339 -2.68 29.18 -9.32
N ILE A 340 -2.99 29.79 -10.45
CA ILE A 340 -3.55 29.03 -11.59
C ILE A 340 -2.50 28.03 -12.10
N ASN A 341 -2.85 26.74 -12.16
CA ASN A 341 -1.99 25.68 -12.71
C ASN A 341 -2.48 25.28 -14.10
N GLU A 342 -1.56 25.07 -15.04
CA GLU A 342 -1.85 24.70 -16.43
C GLU A 342 -1.10 23.42 -16.81
N ILE A 343 -1.84 22.42 -17.27
CA ILE A 343 -1.29 21.13 -17.70
C ILE A 343 -1.60 20.99 -19.20
N SER A 344 -0.60 20.65 -20.01
CA SER A 344 -0.75 20.43 -21.45
C SER A 344 -0.26 19.04 -21.84
N SER A 345 -0.74 18.52 -22.98
CA SER A 345 -0.37 17.23 -23.60
C SER A 345 1.11 16.87 -23.48
N GLN A 346 1.99 17.86 -23.64
CA GLN A 346 3.44 17.68 -23.65
C GLN A 346 4.16 18.24 -22.41
N ARG A 347 3.49 19.00 -21.55
CA ARG A 347 4.12 19.68 -20.40
C ARG A 347 3.20 19.74 -19.20
N ILE A 348 3.72 19.32 -18.05
CA ILE A 348 3.08 19.50 -16.75
C ILE A 348 3.67 20.77 -16.13
N ASN A 349 2.94 21.89 -16.14
CA ASN A 349 3.38 23.13 -15.50
C ASN A 349 2.60 23.38 -14.21
N ILE A 350 3.21 23.04 -13.07
CA ILE A 350 2.61 23.18 -11.75
C ILE A 350 3.39 24.22 -10.96
N VAL A 351 2.68 25.23 -10.48
CA VAL A 351 3.22 26.34 -9.68
C VAL A 351 2.74 26.30 -8.23
N ASP A 352 1.71 25.50 -7.92
CA ASP A 352 1.17 25.31 -6.57
C ASP A 352 1.59 23.94 -6.00
N ASN A 353 2.20 23.93 -4.81
CA ASN A 353 2.61 22.70 -4.12
C ASN A 353 1.43 21.82 -3.67
N ARG A 354 0.21 22.34 -3.72
CA ARG A 354 -1.02 21.59 -3.46
C ARG A 354 -1.49 20.79 -4.66
N VAL A 355 -0.96 21.03 -5.85
CA VAL A 355 -1.28 20.25 -7.05
C VAL A 355 -0.12 19.30 -7.37
N GLU A 356 -0.44 18.04 -7.62
CA GLU A 356 0.48 17.06 -8.17
C GLU A 356 -0.18 16.49 -9.42
N ALA A 357 0.54 16.43 -10.55
CA ALA A 357 0.03 15.81 -11.76
C ALA A 357 1.05 14.87 -12.38
N ILE A 358 0.54 13.79 -12.92
CA ILE A 358 1.28 12.76 -13.64
C ILE A 358 0.70 12.70 -15.05
N TYR A 359 1.58 12.81 -16.04
CA TYR A 359 1.24 12.51 -17.42
C TYR A 359 1.29 11.00 -17.63
N LEU A 360 0.23 10.44 -18.18
CA LEU A 360 0.07 9.01 -18.41
C LEU A 360 0.24 8.62 -19.90
N GLY A 361 0.69 9.56 -20.74
CA GLY A 361 0.75 9.35 -22.20
C GLY A 361 -0.60 9.58 -22.90
N ASN A 362 -0.56 9.85 -24.21
CA ASN A 362 -1.73 10.07 -25.07
C ASN A 362 -2.72 11.08 -24.48
N ASP A 363 -2.22 12.23 -24.00
CA ASP A 363 -3.02 13.32 -23.45
C ASP A 363 -3.91 12.91 -22.26
N ASN A 364 -3.48 11.87 -21.54
CA ASN A 364 -4.10 11.43 -20.30
C ASN A 364 -3.31 11.96 -19.10
N PHE A 365 -4.03 12.50 -18.12
CA PHE A 365 -3.47 13.08 -16.91
C PHE A 365 -4.14 12.51 -15.68
N TRP A 366 -3.32 12.30 -14.66
CA TRP A 366 -3.78 12.03 -13.31
C TRP A 366 -3.33 13.16 -12.40
N ILE A 367 -4.29 13.88 -11.84
CA ILE A 367 -4.05 15.08 -11.06
C ILE A 367 -4.64 14.89 -9.67
N MET A 368 -3.87 15.28 -8.67
CA MET A 368 -4.25 15.34 -7.28
C MET A 368 -4.13 16.78 -6.80
N VAL A 369 -5.17 17.28 -6.15
CA VAL A 369 -5.20 18.61 -5.57
C VAL A 369 -5.56 18.45 -4.09
N ALA A 370 -4.70 18.89 -3.17
CA ALA A 370 -5.10 18.99 -1.76
C ALA A 370 -5.61 20.38 -1.40
N GLY A 371 -6.56 20.39 -0.48
CA GLY A 371 -7.14 21.57 0.11
C GLY A 371 -8.63 21.43 0.31
N ASP A 372 -9.16 22.26 1.21
CA ASP A 372 -10.59 22.32 1.50
C ASP A 372 -11.42 22.90 0.35
N ARG A 373 -12.75 22.99 0.55
CA ARG A 373 -13.77 23.21 -0.49
C ARG A 373 -13.59 24.48 -1.37
N ASP A 374 -12.68 25.38 -1.01
CA ASP A 374 -12.46 26.67 -1.70
C ASP A 374 -11.61 26.58 -2.98
N LEU A 375 -11.14 25.38 -3.34
CA LEU A 375 -10.55 25.11 -4.64
C LEU A 375 -11.66 24.93 -5.69
N GLU A 376 -12.07 26.02 -6.33
CA GLU A 376 -12.92 25.95 -7.52
C GLU A 376 -12.16 25.29 -8.66
N ILE A 377 -12.41 24.01 -8.92
CA ILE A 377 -11.85 23.34 -10.10
C ILE A 377 -12.67 23.79 -11.32
N GLN A 378 -12.23 24.83 -12.02
CA GLN A 378 -12.72 25.11 -13.38
C GLN A 378 -11.79 24.45 -14.38
N LEU A 379 -12.35 23.51 -15.14
CA LEU A 379 -11.66 22.84 -16.24
C LEU A 379 -12.11 23.54 -17.52
N ASP A 380 -11.16 24.05 -18.30
CA ASP A 380 -11.47 24.60 -19.61
C ASP A 380 -12.00 23.47 -20.52
N LYS A 381 -13.30 23.49 -20.83
CA LYS A 381 -14.01 22.47 -21.61
C LYS A 381 -13.91 22.68 -23.11
N SER A 382 -13.03 23.56 -23.58
CA SER A 382 -12.79 23.77 -25.03
C SER A 382 -12.14 22.56 -25.72
N VAL A 383 -11.89 21.47 -24.99
CA VAL A 383 -11.16 20.28 -25.45
C VAL A 383 -12.09 19.05 -25.52
N ILE A 384 -11.90 18.22 -26.55
CA ILE A 384 -12.71 17.04 -26.94
C ILE A 384 -12.68 15.88 -25.91
N GLY A 385 -11.96 16.03 -24.79
CA GLY A 385 -11.65 14.96 -23.84
C GLY A 385 -12.71 14.66 -22.76
N GLU A 386 -12.54 13.50 -22.09
CA GLU A 386 -13.35 13.12 -20.93
C GLU A 386 -12.65 13.52 -19.62
N ILE A 387 -13.35 14.23 -18.74
CA ILE A 387 -12.84 14.56 -17.40
C ILE A 387 -13.72 13.93 -16.33
N PHE A 388 -13.08 13.20 -15.41
CA PHE A 388 -13.70 12.60 -14.24
C PHE A 388 -13.09 13.18 -12.97
N VAL A 389 -13.91 13.86 -12.17
CA VAL A 389 -13.50 14.45 -10.90
C VAL A 389 -14.10 13.64 -9.75
N LYS A 390 -13.27 13.34 -8.74
CA LYS A 390 -13.72 12.75 -7.48
C LYS A 390 -13.11 13.47 -6.29
N SER A 391 -13.97 14.00 -5.43
CA SER A 391 -13.58 14.57 -4.14
C SER A 391 -13.58 13.51 -3.06
N ILE A 392 -12.59 13.55 -2.18
CA ILE A 392 -12.44 12.59 -1.09
C ILE A 392 -11.98 13.36 0.16
N ARG A 393 -12.63 13.10 1.30
CA ARG A 393 -12.21 13.59 2.62
C ARG A 393 -11.28 12.57 3.25
#